data_AF-R5DR36-F1
#
_entry.id   AF-R5DR36-F1
#
_cell.length_a   1.000
_cell.length_b   1.000
_cell.length_c   1.000
_cell.angle_alpha   90.00
_cell.angle_beta   90.00
_cell.angle_gamma   90.00
#
_symmetry.space_group_name_H-M   'P 1'
#
loop_
_entity.id
_entity.type
_entity.pdbx_description
1 polymer ?
#
loop_
_entity_poly.entity_id
_entity_poly.type
_entity_poly.pdbx_seq_one_letter_code
_entity_poly.pdbx_strand_id
1 'polypeptide(L)'
;MINKLVDKIKKQNAPVVVGLDPMMKFVPKHLQDAAFKEYGETLEGAAEAIWQFNKAIIDNIYDIVPAVKPQVAMYEQFGIPGMIAFKKTVDYCHEKDMVVIGDVKRGDIGSTSEAYAVAHLGKVKVGNKEIAAFDEDFATVNPYLGSDGINPFLKVCKEEKKGIFILVKTSNPSSGEFQDRLIDGRPLYEHVGEKVNEWAMQCMGDDYSYVGAVVGATYPEMGKVLRKVMPKSFILVPGYGAQGGKAEDLVHFFNEDGLGAIVNSSRGIIAAYAKEEYAKFGEANFADASRQAAIDMINDINGALNKR
;
A
#
# COMPACT_ATOMS: atom_id res chain seq x y z
N MET A 1 1.51 8.15 12.98
CA MET A 1 1.97 7.75 11.64
C MET A 1 1.36 8.57 10.51
N ILE A 2 0.06 8.89 10.53
CA ILE A 2 -0.56 9.70 9.47
C ILE A 2 0.11 11.06 9.24
N ASN A 3 0.50 11.80 10.29
CA ASN A 3 1.23 13.06 10.15
C ASN A 3 2.56 12.86 9.41
N LYS A 4 3.33 11.80 9.73
CA LYS A 4 4.58 11.46 9.02
C LYS A 4 4.33 11.19 7.53
N LEU A 5 3.24 10.51 7.18
CA LEU A 5 2.87 10.28 5.79
C LEU A 5 2.56 11.61 5.07
N VAL A 6 1.74 12.47 5.69
CA VAL A 6 1.39 13.80 5.15
C VAL A 6 2.64 14.66 4.97
N ASP A 7 3.53 14.71 5.95
CA ASP A 7 4.76 15.49 5.90
C ASP A 7 5.69 15.00 4.78
N LYS A 8 5.79 13.69 4.57
CA LYS A 8 6.58 13.13 3.48
C LYS A 8 5.98 13.44 2.10
N ILE A 9 4.67 13.28 1.95
CA ILE A 9 3.96 13.67 0.72
C ILE A 9 4.25 15.13 0.39
N LYS A 10 4.13 16.03 1.38
CA LYS A 10 4.43 17.46 1.21
C LYS A 10 5.90 17.71 0.86
N LYS A 11 6.83 17.10 1.60
CA LYS A 11 8.28 17.30 1.42
C LYS A 11 8.78 16.82 0.06
N GLN A 12 8.29 15.68 -0.41
CA GLN A 12 8.68 15.08 -1.69
C GLN A 12 7.79 15.55 -2.85
N ASN A 13 6.71 16.27 -2.54
CA ASN A 13 5.66 16.64 -3.49
C ASN A 13 5.20 15.42 -4.32
N ALA A 14 4.94 14.31 -3.63
CA ALA A 14 4.78 13.00 -4.25
C ALA A 14 3.62 12.24 -3.59
N PRO A 15 2.36 12.43 -4.03
CA PRO A 15 1.20 11.71 -3.50
C PRO A 15 1.12 10.27 -4.05
N VAL A 16 2.24 9.55 -4.04
CA VAL A 16 2.39 8.22 -4.64
C VAL A 16 2.90 7.20 -3.63
N VAL A 17 2.58 5.94 -3.86
CA VAL A 17 3.13 4.80 -3.13
C VAL A 17 3.59 3.74 -4.13
N VAL A 18 4.81 3.23 -3.95
CA VAL A 18 5.34 2.18 -4.81
C VAL A 18 4.96 0.82 -4.26
N GLY A 19 4.24 0.03 -5.04
CA GLY A 19 3.85 -1.33 -4.66
C GLY A 19 5.01 -2.31 -4.88
N LEU A 20 5.60 -2.81 -3.79
CA LEU A 20 6.63 -3.84 -3.82
C LEU A 20 5.96 -5.22 -3.87
N ASP A 21 5.46 -5.55 -5.07
CA ASP A 21 4.72 -6.78 -5.37
C ASP A 21 5.57 -7.71 -6.27
N PRO A 22 6.74 -8.18 -5.80
CA PRO A 22 7.69 -8.92 -6.63
C PRO A 22 7.14 -10.28 -7.04
N MET A 23 7.46 -10.70 -8.26
CA MET A 23 7.26 -12.06 -8.73
C MET A 23 8.56 -12.46 -9.43
N MET A 24 8.94 -13.75 -9.40
CA MET A 24 10.19 -14.22 -10.02
C MET A 24 10.34 -13.78 -11.48
N LYS A 25 9.24 -13.73 -12.25
CA LYS A 25 9.25 -13.25 -13.64
C LYS A 25 9.64 -11.78 -13.84
N PHE A 26 9.62 -10.97 -12.78
CA PHE A 26 10.05 -9.56 -12.79
C PHE A 26 11.45 -9.37 -12.23
N VAL A 27 12.03 -10.39 -11.59
CA VAL A 27 13.38 -10.30 -11.03
C VAL A 27 14.38 -10.49 -12.17
N PRO A 28 15.33 -9.57 -12.38
CA PRO A 28 16.40 -9.73 -13.36
C PRO A 28 17.15 -11.06 -13.21
N LYS A 29 17.48 -11.68 -14.34
CA LYS A 29 18.19 -12.96 -14.41
C LYS A 29 19.50 -12.93 -13.66
N HIS A 30 20.26 -11.82 -13.72
CA HIS A 30 21.53 -11.73 -13.00
C HIS A 30 21.37 -11.80 -11.47
N LEU A 31 20.25 -11.32 -10.91
CA LEU A 31 19.94 -11.46 -9.48
C LEU A 31 19.49 -12.88 -9.15
N GLN A 32 18.67 -13.49 -10.02
CA GLN A 32 18.26 -14.89 -9.87
C GLN A 32 19.48 -15.82 -9.89
N ASP A 33 20.33 -15.70 -10.91
CA ASP A 33 21.53 -16.52 -11.09
C ASP A 33 22.49 -16.36 -9.89
N ALA A 34 22.65 -15.15 -9.35
CA ALA A 34 23.46 -14.90 -8.16
C ALA A 34 22.87 -15.57 -6.90
N ALA A 35 21.57 -15.39 -6.64
CA ALA A 35 20.91 -15.99 -5.50
C ALA A 35 20.88 -17.52 -5.56
N PHE A 36 20.63 -18.10 -6.74
CA PHE A 36 20.61 -19.55 -6.93
C PHE A 36 22.00 -20.16 -6.87
N LYS A 37 23.05 -19.42 -7.23
CA LYS A 37 24.42 -19.87 -7.02
C LYS A 37 24.76 -20.01 -5.53
N GLU A 38 24.24 -19.14 -4.68
CA GLU A 38 24.53 -19.15 -3.24
C GLU A 38 23.60 -20.08 -2.45
N TYR A 39 22.30 -20.03 -2.73
CA TYR A 39 21.25 -20.70 -1.94
C TYR A 39 20.55 -21.85 -2.69
N GLY A 40 20.94 -22.12 -3.93
CA GLY A 40 20.31 -23.11 -4.80
C GLY A 40 18.98 -22.63 -5.41
N GLU A 41 18.43 -23.44 -6.31
CA GLU A 41 17.07 -23.27 -6.84
C GLU A 41 16.04 -23.73 -5.79
N THR A 42 15.95 -22.98 -4.70
CA THR A 42 15.15 -23.26 -3.51
C THR A 42 14.23 -22.09 -3.17
N LEU A 43 13.36 -22.24 -2.16
CA LEU A 43 12.57 -21.11 -1.66
C LEU A 43 13.45 -20.03 -1.03
N GLU A 44 14.56 -20.44 -0.40
CA GLU A 44 15.59 -19.55 0.12
C GLU A 44 16.27 -18.76 -1.00
N GLY A 45 16.65 -19.41 -2.11
CA GLY A 45 17.20 -18.73 -3.28
C GLY A 45 16.22 -17.77 -3.96
N ALA A 46 14.95 -18.17 -4.08
CA ALA A 46 13.91 -17.28 -4.61
C ALA A 46 13.67 -16.06 -3.70
N ALA A 47 13.59 -16.28 -2.39
CA ALA A 47 13.40 -15.21 -1.41
C ALA A 47 14.59 -14.24 -1.37
N GLU A 48 15.82 -14.73 -1.50
CA GLU A 48 17.00 -13.86 -1.59
C GLU A 48 17.01 -13.03 -2.89
N ALA A 49 16.66 -13.63 -4.04
CA ALA A 49 16.54 -12.89 -5.29
C ALA A 49 15.50 -11.76 -5.19
N ILE A 50 14.35 -12.03 -4.55
CA ILE A 50 13.30 -11.05 -4.28
C ILE A 50 13.78 -9.94 -3.34
N TRP A 51 14.49 -10.32 -2.27
CA TRP A 51 15.04 -9.36 -1.32
C TRP A 51 16.02 -8.40 -2.00
N GLN A 52 16.97 -8.92 -2.79
CA GLN A 52 17.94 -8.09 -3.52
C GLN A 52 17.27 -7.18 -4.55
N PHE A 53 16.25 -7.69 -5.24
CA PHE A 53 15.43 -6.91 -6.17
C PHE A 53 14.72 -5.74 -5.47
N ASN A 54 14.03 -6.01 -4.36
CA ASN A 54 13.36 -4.99 -3.56
C ASN A 54 14.37 -3.96 -3.02
N LYS A 55 15.48 -4.42 -2.45
CA LYS A 55 16.52 -3.56 -1.89
C LYS A 55 17.05 -2.56 -2.93
N ALA A 56 17.37 -3.04 -4.13
CA ALA A 56 17.86 -2.20 -5.22
C ALA A 56 16.84 -1.15 -5.65
N ILE A 57 15.55 -1.51 -5.74
CA ILE A 57 14.47 -0.56 -6.03
C ILE A 57 14.36 0.48 -4.91
N ILE A 58 14.30 0.05 -3.64
CA ILE A 58 14.22 0.93 -2.48
C ILE A 58 15.37 1.94 -2.48
N ASP A 59 16.61 1.47 -2.67
CA ASP A 59 17.81 2.30 -2.75
C ASP A 59 17.72 3.39 -3.83
N ASN A 60 16.90 3.18 -4.86
CA ASN A 60 16.71 4.10 -5.97
C ASN A 60 15.46 4.98 -5.87
N ILE A 61 14.56 4.77 -4.90
CA ILE A 61 13.31 5.54 -4.81
C ILE A 61 13.09 6.24 -3.46
N TYR A 62 13.82 5.85 -2.41
CA TYR A 62 13.50 6.25 -1.03
C TYR A 62 13.50 7.77 -0.79
N ASP A 63 14.29 8.51 -1.58
CA ASP A 63 14.40 9.97 -1.50
C ASP A 63 13.28 10.70 -2.26
N ILE A 64 12.60 10.05 -3.21
CA ILE A 64 11.58 10.67 -4.08
C ILE A 64 10.15 10.20 -3.82
N VAL A 65 9.92 9.08 -3.12
CA VAL A 65 8.56 8.61 -2.77
C VAL A 65 8.36 8.53 -1.25
N PRO A 66 7.15 8.83 -0.74
CA PRO A 66 6.91 8.88 0.70
C PRO A 66 6.71 7.51 1.33
N ALA A 67 6.21 6.57 0.54
CA ALA A 67 5.75 5.29 1.03
C ALA A 67 5.98 4.16 0.02
N VAL A 68 6.03 2.95 0.55
CA VAL A 68 5.94 1.69 -0.20
C VAL A 68 4.78 0.86 0.32
N LYS A 69 4.26 -0.04 -0.53
CA LYS A 69 3.14 -0.92 -0.18
C LYS A 69 3.40 -2.37 -0.59
N PRO A 70 4.16 -3.15 0.20
CA PRO A 70 4.38 -4.56 -0.12
C PRO A 70 3.09 -5.38 0.01
N GLN A 71 2.75 -6.15 -1.04
CA GLN A 71 1.63 -7.11 -1.02
C GLN A 71 2.07 -8.45 -0.43
N VAL A 72 1.61 -8.76 0.79
CA VAL A 72 2.07 -9.93 1.56
C VAL A 72 1.90 -11.25 0.81
N ALA A 73 0.86 -11.41 -0.01
CA ALA A 73 0.64 -12.62 -0.80
C ALA A 73 1.80 -12.92 -1.77
N MET A 74 2.50 -11.88 -2.24
CA MET A 74 3.67 -12.04 -3.12
C MET A 74 4.87 -12.64 -2.38
N TYR A 75 4.89 -12.57 -1.06
CA TYR A 75 5.92 -13.14 -0.21
C TYR A 75 5.49 -14.50 0.36
N GLU A 76 4.22 -14.62 0.78
CA GLU A 76 3.64 -15.86 1.34
C GLU A 76 3.80 -17.06 0.40
N GLN A 77 3.72 -16.85 -0.92
CA GLN A 77 3.91 -17.92 -1.93
C GLN A 77 5.29 -18.59 -1.86
N PHE A 78 6.29 -17.97 -1.22
CA PHE A 78 7.63 -18.51 -1.00
C PHE A 78 7.83 -19.05 0.42
N GLY A 79 6.76 -19.28 1.18
CA GLY A 79 6.79 -19.86 2.51
C GLY A 79 7.55 -19.01 3.54
N ILE A 80 8.20 -19.68 4.50
CA ILE A 80 8.96 -19.00 5.56
C ILE A 80 10.09 -18.13 5.01
N PRO A 81 10.91 -18.58 4.03
CA PRO A 81 11.92 -17.70 3.42
C PRO A 81 11.32 -16.43 2.81
N GLY A 82 10.17 -16.53 2.15
CA GLY A 82 9.43 -15.38 1.65
C GLY A 82 9.02 -14.39 2.74
N MET A 83 8.51 -14.90 3.87
CA MET A 83 8.13 -14.05 5.00
C MET A 83 9.36 -13.40 5.68
N ILE A 84 10.52 -14.06 5.67
CA ILE A 84 11.78 -13.44 6.10
C ILE A 84 12.14 -12.29 5.14
N ALA A 85 12.03 -12.49 3.82
CA ALA A 85 12.27 -11.44 2.84
C ALA A 85 11.27 -10.27 2.97
N PHE A 86 10.01 -10.54 3.31
CA PHE A 86 9.02 -9.52 3.64
C PHE A 86 9.49 -8.68 4.83
N LYS A 87 9.87 -9.31 5.95
CA LYS A 87 10.36 -8.61 7.13
C LYS A 87 11.63 -7.79 6.83
N LYS A 88 12.61 -8.36 6.12
CA LYS A 88 13.81 -7.62 5.65
C LYS A 88 13.42 -6.39 4.82
N THR A 89 12.40 -6.52 3.97
CA THR A 89 11.87 -5.40 3.17
C THR A 89 11.28 -4.30 4.04
N VAL A 90 10.42 -4.64 5.01
CA VAL A 90 9.83 -3.66 5.94
C VAL A 90 10.92 -2.93 6.73
N ASP A 91 11.85 -3.68 7.33
CA ASP A 91 12.93 -3.12 8.15
C ASP A 91 13.83 -2.16 7.36
N TYR A 92 14.20 -2.56 6.14
CA TYR A 92 15.04 -1.72 5.30
C TYR A 92 14.33 -0.44 4.84
N CYS A 93 13.01 -0.50 4.64
CA CYS A 93 12.23 0.70 4.35
C CYS A 93 12.24 1.66 5.56
N HIS A 94 12.15 1.14 6.79
CA HIS A 94 12.28 1.96 7.99
C HIS A 94 13.68 2.55 8.16
N GLU A 95 14.75 1.79 7.84
CA GLU A 95 16.12 2.32 7.81
C GLU A 95 16.28 3.49 6.83
N LYS A 96 15.51 3.48 5.73
CA LYS A 96 15.43 4.56 4.74
C LYS A 96 14.39 5.63 5.08
N ASP A 97 13.82 5.59 6.27
CA ASP A 97 12.75 6.47 6.76
C ASP A 97 11.51 6.46 5.85
N MET A 98 11.21 5.40 5.09
CA MET A 98 9.99 5.32 4.29
C MET A 98 8.79 4.91 5.15
N VAL A 99 7.58 5.28 4.73
CA VAL A 99 6.35 4.74 5.31
C VAL A 99 5.99 3.41 4.64
N VAL A 100 5.64 2.39 5.41
CA VAL A 100 5.32 1.04 4.92
C VAL A 100 3.84 0.72 5.10
N ILE A 101 3.14 0.47 4.00
CA ILE A 101 1.75 0.03 3.99
C ILE A 101 1.69 -1.47 3.67
N GLY A 102 1.53 -2.31 4.69
CA GLY A 102 1.31 -3.75 4.53
C GLY A 102 -0.02 -4.03 3.86
N ASP A 103 -0.01 -4.48 2.61
CA ASP A 103 -1.24 -4.80 1.90
C ASP A 103 -1.66 -6.25 2.18
N VAL A 104 -2.25 -6.47 3.35
CA VAL A 104 -2.51 -7.79 3.96
C VAL A 104 -3.98 -8.21 3.93
N LYS A 105 -4.89 -7.25 3.72
CA LYS A 105 -6.35 -7.42 3.59
C LYS A 105 -6.99 -8.34 4.63
N ARG A 106 -6.48 -8.32 5.87
CA ARG A 106 -6.97 -9.20 6.94
C ARG A 106 -8.42 -8.88 7.28
N GLY A 107 -9.19 -9.91 7.63
CA GLY A 107 -10.60 -9.80 8.00
C GLY A 107 -11.03 -11.05 8.73
N ASP A 108 -11.09 -10.96 10.06
CA ASP A 108 -11.50 -12.02 10.98
C ASP A 108 -12.24 -11.37 12.16
N ILE A 109 -12.58 -12.11 13.21
CA ILE A 109 -13.29 -11.58 14.40
C ILE A 109 -12.59 -11.95 15.71
N GLY A 110 -12.92 -11.22 16.77
CA GLY A 110 -12.50 -11.54 18.13
C GLY A 110 -10.98 -11.69 18.28
N SER A 111 -10.55 -12.72 19.01
CA SER A 111 -9.15 -12.98 19.31
C SER A 111 -8.28 -13.25 18.05
N THR A 112 -8.87 -13.74 16.96
CA THR A 112 -8.13 -13.95 15.70
C THR A 112 -7.82 -12.61 15.04
N SER A 113 -8.79 -11.68 15.01
CA SER A 113 -8.54 -10.33 14.52
C SER A 113 -7.51 -9.58 15.38
N GLU A 114 -7.57 -9.76 16.71
CA GLU A 114 -6.54 -9.24 17.63
C GLU A 114 -5.15 -9.77 17.30
N ALA A 115 -5.01 -11.07 17.01
CA ALA A 115 -3.73 -11.66 16.63
C ALA A 115 -3.19 -11.06 15.33
N TYR A 116 -4.04 -10.83 14.31
CA TYR A 116 -3.62 -10.14 13.08
C TYR A 116 -3.22 -8.68 13.32
N ALA A 117 -3.98 -7.95 14.15
CA ALA A 117 -3.65 -6.57 14.49
C ALA A 117 -2.29 -6.48 15.20
N VAL A 118 -2.02 -7.39 16.15
CA VAL A 118 -0.73 -7.48 16.84
C VAL A 118 0.40 -7.88 15.89
N ALA A 119 0.17 -8.85 15.00
CA ALA A 119 1.22 -9.33 14.09
C ALA A 119 1.74 -8.24 13.13
N HIS A 120 0.83 -7.42 12.59
CA HIS A 120 1.19 -6.40 11.60
C HIS A 120 1.52 -5.04 12.23
N LEU A 121 0.69 -4.58 13.16
CA LEU A 121 0.80 -3.21 13.68
C LEU A 121 1.28 -3.17 15.14
N GLY A 122 1.03 -4.23 15.91
CA GLY A 122 1.30 -4.26 17.34
C GLY A 122 2.63 -4.90 17.73
N LYS A 123 2.70 -5.23 19.01
CA LYS A 123 3.83 -5.94 19.61
C LYS A 123 3.32 -7.15 20.39
N VAL A 124 4.03 -8.26 20.27
CA VAL A 124 3.81 -9.44 21.09
C VAL A 124 4.72 -9.38 22.32
N LYS A 125 4.18 -9.78 23.48
CA LYS A 125 4.96 -9.93 24.69
C LYS A 125 5.67 -11.28 24.70
N VAL A 126 7.00 -11.26 24.62
CA VAL A 126 7.88 -12.45 24.70
C VAL A 126 8.69 -12.34 25.98
N GLY A 127 8.24 -13.06 27.02
CA GLY A 127 8.77 -12.91 28.38
C GLY A 127 8.53 -11.49 28.90
N ASN A 128 9.62 -10.75 29.13
CA ASN A 128 9.58 -9.36 29.62
C ASN A 128 9.77 -8.32 28.51
N LYS A 129 9.87 -8.74 27.24
CA LYS A 129 10.08 -7.84 26.10
C LYS A 129 8.80 -7.73 25.28
N GLU A 130 8.56 -6.54 24.74
CA GLU A 130 7.58 -6.30 23.69
C GLU A 130 8.31 -6.21 22.36
N ILE A 131 7.90 -7.04 21.40
CA ILE A 131 8.59 -7.20 20.13
C ILE A 131 7.57 -7.01 19.01
N ALA A 132 7.85 -6.08 18.10
CA ALA A 132 7.08 -5.94 16.87
C ALA A 132 7.41 -7.10 15.93
N ALA A 133 6.38 -7.73 15.34
CA ALA A 133 6.55 -8.88 14.47
C ALA A 133 6.85 -8.46 13.03
N PHE A 134 5.84 -8.07 12.23
CA PHE A 134 6.08 -7.57 10.87
C PHE A 134 6.34 -6.06 10.83
N ASP A 135 5.71 -5.32 11.74
CA ASP A 135 5.98 -3.91 12.06
C ASP A 135 5.64 -2.90 10.95
N GLU A 136 4.68 -3.17 10.06
CA GLU A 136 4.25 -2.17 9.09
C GLU A 136 3.65 -0.91 9.75
N ASP A 137 3.68 0.22 9.06
CA ASP A 137 3.17 1.51 9.55
C ASP A 137 1.64 1.63 9.37
N PHE A 138 1.15 1.02 8.30
CA PHE A 138 -0.26 0.84 8.00
C PHE A 138 -0.55 -0.58 7.52
N ALA A 139 -1.77 -1.08 7.74
CA ALA A 139 -2.22 -2.35 7.17
C ALA A 139 -3.54 -2.21 6.41
N THR A 140 -3.73 -2.94 5.31
CA THR A 140 -5.05 -3.03 4.66
C THR A 140 -5.93 -4.06 5.37
N VAL A 141 -7.22 -3.75 5.55
CA VAL A 141 -8.18 -4.64 6.25
C VAL A 141 -9.52 -4.71 5.52
N ASN A 142 -10.19 -5.87 5.61
CA ASN A 142 -11.49 -6.11 5.00
C ASN A 142 -12.61 -5.95 6.04
N PRO A 143 -13.58 -5.02 5.85
CA PRO A 143 -14.61 -4.73 6.84
C PRO A 143 -15.83 -5.67 6.79
N TYR A 144 -15.82 -6.72 5.96
CA TYR A 144 -17.01 -7.53 5.69
C TYR A 144 -17.68 -8.11 6.96
N LEU A 145 -16.89 -8.45 7.98
CA LEU A 145 -17.40 -9.00 9.26
C LEU A 145 -17.83 -7.92 10.26
N GLY A 146 -17.83 -6.65 9.86
CA GLY A 146 -18.26 -5.52 10.67
C GLY A 146 -17.25 -5.07 11.73
N SER A 147 -17.75 -4.32 12.72
CA SER A 147 -16.92 -3.70 13.76
C SER A 147 -16.11 -4.70 14.58
N ASP A 148 -16.59 -5.94 14.74
CA ASP A 148 -15.87 -6.99 15.49
C ASP A 148 -14.54 -7.35 14.83
N GLY A 149 -14.43 -7.17 13.51
CA GLY A 149 -13.18 -7.34 12.78
C GLY A 149 -12.30 -6.09 12.73
N ILE A 150 -12.87 -4.89 12.86
CA ILE A 150 -12.14 -3.62 12.72
C ILE A 150 -11.65 -3.07 14.07
N ASN A 151 -12.46 -3.17 15.12
CA ASN A 151 -12.15 -2.62 16.44
C ASN A 151 -10.80 -3.10 17.03
N PRO A 152 -10.40 -4.38 16.87
CA PRO A 152 -9.07 -4.84 17.30
C PRO A 152 -7.93 -4.06 16.66
N PHE A 153 -8.02 -3.79 15.35
CA PHE A 153 -7.03 -2.97 14.65
C PHE A 153 -7.04 -1.52 15.13
N LEU A 154 -8.22 -0.93 15.36
CA LEU A 154 -8.32 0.44 15.88
C LEU A 154 -7.67 0.60 17.25
N LYS A 155 -7.82 -0.41 18.11
CA LYS A 155 -7.16 -0.44 19.43
C LYS A 155 -5.63 -0.39 19.28
N VAL A 156 -5.06 -1.30 18.49
CA VAL A 156 -3.61 -1.34 18.25
C VAL A 156 -3.12 -0.06 17.57
N CYS A 157 -3.87 0.50 16.62
CA CYS A 157 -3.52 1.77 15.97
C CYS A 157 -3.43 2.93 16.97
N LYS A 158 -4.32 3.00 17.98
CA LYS A 158 -4.29 4.03 19.03
C LYS A 158 -3.09 3.87 19.96
N GLU A 159 -2.74 2.63 20.29
CA GLU A 159 -1.61 2.26 21.16
C GLU A 159 -0.27 2.56 20.48
N GLU A 160 -0.08 2.09 19.25
CA GLU A 160 1.18 2.15 18.50
C GLU A 160 1.31 3.38 17.59
N LYS A 161 0.27 4.22 17.53
CA LYS A 161 0.18 5.39 16.64
C LYS A 161 0.35 5.05 15.15
N LYS A 162 -0.08 3.85 14.75
CA LYS A 162 -0.11 3.31 13.38
C LYS A 162 -1.49 3.44 12.76
N GLY A 163 -1.70 2.94 11.54
CA GLY A 163 -2.98 3.08 10.85
C GLY A 163 -3.46 1.88 10.06
N ILE A 164 -4.65 2.01 9.47
CA ILE A 164 -5.24 1.02 8.58
C ILE A 164 -5.89 1.65 7.36
N PHE A 165 -5.98 0.90 6.27
CA PHE A 165 -6.78 1.23 5.09
C PHE A 165 -7.86 0.16 4.88
N ILE A 166 -9.12 0.57 5.01
CA ILE A 166 -10.27 -0.34 4.96
C ILE A 166 -10.73 -0.50 3.51
N LEU A 167 -10.99 -1.72 3.04
CA LEU A 167 -11.54 -1.95 1.70
C LEU A 167 -12.96 -1.36 1.56
N VAL A 168 -13.17 -0.42 0.63
CA VAL A 168 -14.47 0.22 0.38
C VAL A 168 -14.99 -0.08 -1.02
N LYS A 169 -14.27 0.37 -2.06
CA LYS A 169 -14.62 0.13 -3.48
C LYS A 169 -13.37 -0.29 -4.25
N THR A 170 -13.20 -1.57 -4.53
CA THR A 170 -11.96 -2.11 -5.12
C THR A 170 -11.96 -1.98 -6.65
N SER A 171 -10.78 -2.05 -7.28
CA SER A 171 -10.60 -1.79 -8.72
C SER A 171 -10.83 -3.00 -9.65
N ASN A 172 -11.13 -4.18 -9.10
CA ASN A 172 -11.33 -5.38 -9.90
C ASN A 172 -12.68 -5.36 -10.65
N PRO A 173 -12.78 -6.01 -11.83
CA PRO A 173 -14.01 -6.02 -12.64
C PRO A 173 -15.27 -6.51 -11.90
N SER A 174 -15.11 -7.54 -11.05
CA SER A 174 -16.21 -8.14 -10.28
C SER A 174 -16.58 -7.38 -9.00
N SER A 175 -15.95 -6.23 -8.71
CA SER A 175 -16.19 -5.50 -7.45
C SER A 175 -17.67 -5.16 -7.21
N GLY A 176 -18.43 -4.93 -8.30
CA GLY A 176 -19.84 -4.58 -8.26
C GLY A 176 -20.80 -5.71 -7.86
N GLU A 177 -20.34 -6.97 -7.80
CA GLU A 177 -21.19 -8.10 -7.37
C GLU A 177 -21.76 -7.89 -5.96
N PHE A 178 -20.97 -7.27 -5.07
CA PHE A 178 -21.39 -6.90 -3.72
C PHE A 178 -21.38 -5.39 -3.50
N GLN A 179 -20.31 -4.70 -3.91
CA GLN A 179 -20.06 -3.32 -3.47
C GLN A 179 -21.06 -2.33 -4.07
N ASP A 180 -21.65 -2.65 -5.23
CA ASP A 180 -22.61 -1.79 -5.93
C ASP A 180 -24.07 -2.19 -5.64
N ARG A 181 -24.29 -3.21 -4.79
CA ARG A 181 -25.64 -3.62 -4.40
C ARG A 181 -26.29 -2.53 -3.58
N LEU A 182 -27.54 -2.21 -3.91
CA LEU A 182 -28.28 -1.15 -3.25
C LEU A 182 -28.86 -1.66 -1.92
N ILE A 183 -28.59 -0.91 -0.85
CA ILE A 183 -29.19 -1.02 0.47
C ILE A 183 -29.84 0.33 0.76
N ASP A 184 -31.15 0.35 0.98
CA ASP A 184 -31.93 1.59 1.19
C ASP A 184 -31.71 2.65 0.10
N GLY A 185 -31.58 2.20 -1.15
CA GLY A 185 -31.42 3.07 -2.33
C GLY A 185 -30.00 3.59 -2.57
N ARG A 186 -29.02 3.24 -1.72
CA ARG A 186 -27.61 3.63 -1.87
C ARG A 186 -26.71 2.39 -2.01
N PRO A 187 -25.62 2.46 -2.78
CA PRO A 187 -24.74 1.32 -2.96
C PRO A 187 -24.00 0.98 -1.66
N LEU A 188 -23.73 -0.31 -1.45
CA LEU A 188 -23.07 -0.83 -0.25
C LEU A 188 -21.74 -0.12 0.06
N TYR A 189 -20.95 0.23 -0.97
CA TYR A 189 -19.68 0.92 -0.74
C TYR A 189 -19.85 2.29 -0.05
N GLU A 190 -20.97 2.98 -0.22
CA GLU A 190 -21.21 4.25 0.49
C GLU A 190 -21.46 4.02 1.98
N HIS A 191 -22.27 3.01 2.32
CA HIS A 191 -22.52 2.61 3.71
C HIS A 191 -21.21 2.19 4.41
N VAL A 192 -20.35 1.45 3.71
CA VAL A 192 -19.01 1.12 4.22
C VAL A 192 -18.17 2.39 4.40
N GLY A 193 -18.21 3.32 3.44
CA GLY A 193 -17.53 4.62 3.56
C GLY A 193 -17.97 5.43 4.78
N GLU A 194 -19.26 5.42 5.12
CA GLU A 194 -19.77 6.08 6.33
C GLU A 194 -19.21 5.45 7.61
N LYS A 195 -19.15 4.11 7.67
CA LYS A 195 -18.49 3.40 8.78
C LYS A 195 -17.01 3.74 8.88
N VAL A 196 -16.30 3.83 7.76
CA VAL A 196 -14.91 4.30 7.74
C VAL A 196 -14.79 5.70 8.31
N ASN A 197 -15.67 6.63 7.92
CA ASN A 197 -15.67 7.98 8.47
C ASN A 197 -15.94 7.98 9.99
N GLU A 198 -16.90 7.19 10.47
CA GLU A 198 -17.19 7.04 11.90
C GLU A 198 -15.98 6.52 12.69
N TRP A 199 -15.29 5.48 12.21
CA TRP A 199 -14.07 4.97 12.84
C TRP A 199 -12.91 5.96 12.74
N ALA A 200 -12.82 6.70 11.64
CA ALA A 200 -11.79 7.70 11.42
C ALA A 200 -11.87 8.86 12.41
N MET A 201 -13.08 9.31 12.74
CA MET A 201 -13.27 10.37 13.75
C MET A 201 -12.77 9.98 15.15
N GLN A 202 -12.58 8.69 15.42
CA GLN A 202 -12.03 8.20 16.70
C GLN A 202 -10.50 8.09 16.70
N CYS A 203 -9.86 8.33 15.56
CA CYS A 203 -8.47 7.97 15.26
C CYS A 203 -7.75 9.09 14.48
N MET A 204 -7.85 10.32 14.99
CA MET A 204 -7.30 11.51 14.33
C MET A 204 -5.80 11.71 14.63
N GLY A 205 -5.05 12.08 13.60
CA GLY A 205 -3.83 12.88 13.73
C GLY A 205 -4.17 14.37 13.78
N ASP A 206 -3.35 15.21 13.15
CA ASP A 206 -3.57 16.67 13.18
C ASP A 206 -4.75 17.04 12.28
N ASP A 207 -4.61 16.80 10.98
CA ASP A 207 -5.64 17.15 9.98
C ASP A 207 -6.41 15.93 9.45
N TYR A 208 -5.79 14.75 9.52
CA TYR A 208 -6.26 13.51 8.92
C TYR A 208 -6.22 12.34 9.90
N SER A 209 -7.13 11.40 9.70
CA SER A 209 -7.19 10.14 10.43
C SER A 209 -6.17 9.13 9.92
N TYR A 210 -5.65 8.30 10.83
CA TYR A 210 -4.87 7.11 10.47
C TYR A 210 -5.76 5.88 10.14
N VAL A 211 -7.07 6.07 10.06
CA VAL A 211 -8.04 5.14 9.45
C VAL A 211 -8.45 5.69 8.08
N GLY A 212 -7.92 5.05 7.05
CA GLY A 212 -8.15 5.35 5.65
C GLY A 212 -9.08 4.35 4.95
N ALA A 213 -9.27 4.57 3.66
CA ALA A 213 -10.04 3.71 2.77
C ALA A 213 -9.20 3.26 1.57
N VAL A 214 -9.51 2.08 1.03
CA VAL A 214 -9.03 1.63 -0.28
C VAL A 214 -10.14 1.84 -1.29
N VAL A 215 -9.88 2.70 -2.28
CA VAL A 215 -10.82 3.02 -3.36
C VAL A 215 -10.08 2.97 -4.70
N GLY A 216 -10.55 2.12 -5.61
CA GLY A 216 -9.88 1.86 -6.90
C GLY A 216 -9.95 3.04 -7.87
N ALA A 217 -8.86 3.24 -8.62
CA ALA A 217 -8.72 4.28 -9.64
C ALA A 217 -9.73 4.15 -10.81
N THR A 218 -10.29 2.97 -11.04
CA THR A 218 -11.16 2.65 -12.18
C THR A 218 -12.57 3.22 -12.09
N TYR A 219 -12.91 3.85 -10.96
CA TYR A 219 -14.27 4.32 -10.66
C TYR A 219 -14.27 5.79 -10.17
N PRO A 220 -13.96 6.77 -11.04
CA PRO A 220 -13.75 8.17 -10.64
C PRO A 220 -14.97 8.81 -9.97
N GLU A 221 -16.18 8.54 -10.48
CA GLU A 221 -17.41 9.05 -9.87
C GLU A 221 -17.64 8.52 -8.45
N MET A 222 -17.36 7.23 -8.23
CA MET A 222 -17.42 6.62 -6.89
C MET A 222 -16.36 7.22 -5.97
N GLY A 223 -15.15 7.45 -6.48
CA GLY A 223 -14.08 8.15 -5.77
C GLY A 223 -14.50 9.55 -5.31
N LYS A 224 -15.15 10.32 -6.19
CA LYS A 224 -15.68 11.66 -5.91
C LYS A 224 -16.75 11.65 -4.82
N VAL A 225 -17.66 10.67 -4.83
CA VAL A 225 -18.68 10.50 -3.78
C VAL A 225 -18.01 10.15 -2.46
N LEU A 226 -17.14 9.13 -2.46
CA LEU A 226 -16.46 8.64 -1.28
C LEU A 226 -15.52 9.67 -0.66
N ARG A 227 -14.90 10.54 -1.47
CA ARG A 227 -14.13 11.67 -0.98
C ARG A 227 -14.94 12.59 -0.07
N LYS A 228 -16.19 12.89 -0.47
CA LYS A 228 -17.13 13.72 0.31
C LYS A 228 -17.61 13.00 1.57
N VAL A 229 -17.82 11.68 1.50
CA VAL A 229 -18.29 10.87 2.64
C VAL A 229 -17.21 10.76 3.72
N MET A 230 -15.93 10.67 3.34
CA MET A 230 -14.83 10.42 4.26
C MET A 230 -13.78 11.54 4.28
N PRO A 231 -14.13 12.83 4.48
CA PRO A 231 -13.23 13.97 4.20
C PRO A 231 -11.92 13.97 4.99
N LYS A 232 -11.88 13.27 6.13
CA LYS A 232 -10.73 13.16 7.03
C LYS A 232 -9.91 11.87 6.89
N SER A 233 -10.34 10.93 6.05
CA SER A 233 -9.61 9.69 5.80
C SER A 233 -8.71 9.79 4.59
N PHE A 234 -7.50 9.25 4.66
CA PHE A 234 -6.70 9.07 3.45
C PHE A 234 -7.30 7.96 2.57
N ILE A 235 -7.30 8.17 1.26
CA ILE A 235 -7.70 7.17 0.28
C ILE A 235 -6.45 6.58 -0.35
N LEU A 236 -6.19 5.29 -0.10
CA LEU A 236 -5.22 4.51 -0.85
C LEU A 236 -5.85 4.10 -2.18
N VAL A 237 -5.26 4.56 -3.28
CA VAL A 237 -5.81 4.42 -4.63
C VAL A 237 -5.02 3.40 -5.45
N PRO A 238 -5.40 2.10 -5.45
CA PRO A 238 -4.83 1.13 -6.35
C PRO A 238 -5.41 1.25 -7.77
N GLY A 239 -4.62 0.84 -8.77
CA GLY A 239 -5.10 0.67 -10.14
C GLY A 239 -4.70 1.76 -11.14
N TYR A 240 -3.83 2.70 -10.75
CA TYR A 240 -3.21 3.63 -11.68
C TYR A 240 -2.38 2.88 -12.74
N GLY A 241 -2.50 3.31 -14.00
CA GLY A 241 -1.78 2.74 -15.14
C GLY A 241 -2.27 1.35 -15.54
N ALA A 242 -1.77 0.30 -14.87
CA ALA A 242 -1.95 -1.10 -15.29
C ALA A 242 -3.40 -1.60 -15.29
N GLN A 243 -4.31 -0.92 -14.58
CA GLN A 243 -5.75 -1.23 -14.57
C GLN A 243 -6.58 -0.14 -15.26
N GLY A 244 -5.92 0.80 -15.96
CA GLY A 244 -6.58 1.82 -16.78
C GLY A 244 -6.87 3.16 -16.09
N GLY A 245 -6.58 3.31 -14.78
CA GLY A 245 -6.73 4.59 -14.09
C GLY A 245 -5.72 5.63 -14.57
N LYS A 246 -6.20 6.84 -14.91
CA LYS A 246 -5.39 7.97 -15.39
C LYS A 246 -5.30 9.06 -14.32
N ALA A 247 -4.24 9.86 -14.31
CA ALA A 247 -4.07 10.93 -13.32
C ALA A 247 -5.23 11.94 -13.29
N GLU A 248 -5.78 12.30 -14.45
CA GLU A 248 -6.92 13.23 -14.57
C GLU A 248 -8.15 12.73 -13.81
N ASP A 249 -8.43 11.43 -13.86
CA ASP A 249 -9.55 10.80 -13.17
C ASP A 249 -9.36 10.75 -11.65
N LEU A 250 -8.10 10.85 -11.18
CA LEU A 250 -7.75 10.75 -9.76
C LEU A 250 -7.89 12.05 -9.00
N VAL A 251 -7.99 13.20 -9.68
CA VAL A 251 -8.09 14.53 -9.06
C VAL A 251 -9.23 14.60 -8.04
N HIS A 252 -10.34 13.89 -8.30
CA HIS A 252 -11.50 13.86 -7.42
C HIS A 252 -11.33 13.05 -6.12
N PHE A 253 -10.25 12.30 -5.98
CA PHE A 253 -9.89 11.57 -4.76
C PHE A 253 -9.14 12.46 -3.76
N PHE A 254 -8.64 13.61 -4.20
CA PHE A 254 -7.91 14.57 -3.39
C PHE A 254 -8.84 15.66 -2.85
N ASN A 255 -8.58 16.08 -1.62
CA ASN A 255 -9.15 17.28 -1.04
C ASN A 255 -8.63 18.53 -1.80
N GLU A 256 -9.23 19.68 -1.54
CA GLU A 256 -8.86 20.95 -2.19
C GLU A 256 -7.43 21.41 -1.85
N ASP A 257 -6.87 20.92 -0.75
CA ASP A 257 -5.48 21.15 -0.34
C ASP A 257 -4.46 20.26 -1.06
N GLY A 258 -4.91 19.42 -2.01
CA GLY A 258 -4.05 18.49 -2.75
C GLY A 258 -3.66 17.24 -1.95
N LEU A 259 -4.25 17.02 -0.77
CA LEU A 259 -3.98 15.86 0.10
C LEU A 259 -5.20 14.93 0.19
N GLY A 260 -5.14 13.95 1.10
CA GLY A 260 -6.23 13.03 1.37
C GLY A 260 -6.25 11.79 0.46
N ALA A 261 -5.38 11.68 -0.52
CA ALA A 261 -5.19 10.45 -1.29
C ALA A 261 -3.70 10.13 -1.50
N ILE A 262 -3.41 8.85 -1.72
CA ILE A 262 -2.10 8.35 -2.12
C ILE A 262 -2.27 7.26 -3.18
N VAL A 263 -1.59 7.43 -4.31
CA VAL A 263 -1.83 6.62 -5.52
C VAL A 263 -0.80 5.51 -5.63
N ASN A 264 -1.27 4.27 -5.74
CA ASN A 264 -0.40 3.10 -5.82
C ASN A 264 -0.12 2.68 -7.27
N SER A 265 1.15 2.46 -7.58
CA SER A 265 1.60 1.72 -8.76
C SER A 265 2.62 0.66 -8.37
N SER A 266 2.34 -0.60 -8.72
CA SER A 266 3.25 -1.72 -8.46
C SER A 266 4.04 -2.06 -9.74
N ARG A 267 3.50 -2.94 -10.59
CA ARG A 267 4.10 -3.40 -11.86
C ARG A 267 4.50 -2.26 -12.81
N GLY A 268 3.80 -1.13 -12.74
CA GLY A 268 4.12 0.04 -13.54
C GLY A 268 5.50 0.62 -13.26
N ILE A 269 6.01 0.39 -12.03
CA ILE A 269 7.28 0.89 -11.51
C ILE A 269 8.29 -0.25 -11.40
N ILE A 270 8.01 -1.30 -10.62
CA ILE A 270 9.01 -2.34 -10.31
C ILE A 270 9.45 -3.14 -11.54
N ALA A 271 8.58 -3.24 -12.56
CA ALA A 271 8.85 -3.91 -13.82
C ALA A 271 9.00 -2.91 -14.98
N ALA A 272 9.28 -1.63 -14.69
CA ALA A 272 9.40 -0.58 -15.70
C ALA A 272 10.44 -0.93 -16.77
N TYR A 273 11.57 -1.53 -16.37
CA TYR A 273 12.67 -1.92 -17.27
C TYR A 273 12.25 -2.87 -18.40
N ALA A 274 11.15 -3.62 -18.23
CA ALA A 274 10.62 -4.54 -19.22
C ALA A 274 9.64 -3.87 -20.20
N LYS A 275 9.34 -2.58 -20.01
CA LYS A 275 8.48 -1.81 -20.90
C LYS A 275 9.32 -1.03 -21.91
N GLU A 276 8.76 -0.86 -23.10
CA GLU A 276 9.40 -0.13 -24.21
C GLU A 276 9.82 1.30 -23.82
N GLU A 277 8.96 2.00 -23.06
CA GLU A 277 9.18 3.36 -22.54
C GLU A 277 10.52 3.51 -21.78
N TYR A 278 10.95 2.45 -21.09
CA TYR A 278 12.15 2.44 -20.23
C TYR A 278 13.23 1.47 -20.73
N ALA A 279 13.11 0.95 -21.96
CA ALA A 279 14.05 -0.02 -22.51
C ALA A 279 15.51 0.47 -22.53
N LYS A 280 15.71 1.80 -22.57
CA LYS A 280 17.04 2.45 -22.54
C LYS A 280 17.88 2.11 -21.30
N PHE A 281 17.26 1.75 -20.18
CA PHE A 281 17.98 1.38 -18.96
C PHE A 281 18.50 -0.06 -19.05
N GLY A 282 17.77 -0.93 -19.74
CA GLY A 282 18.07 -2.35 -19.81
C GLY A 282 17.87 -3.08 -18.46
N GLU A 283 17.98 -4.40 -18.51
CA GLU A 283 17.75 -5.26 -17.35
C GLU A 283 18.78 -5.04 -16.22
N ALA A 284 20.03 -4.72 -16.55
CA ALA A 284 21.08 -4.47 -15.56
C ALA A 284 20.80 -3.21 -14.70
N ASN A 285 20.09 -2.22 -15.24
CA ASN A 285 19.75 -0.96 -14.55
C ASN A 285 18.25 -0.88 -14.26
N PHE A 286 17.63 -2.01 -13.91
CA PHE A 286 16.18 -2.09 -13.66
C PHE A 286 15.70 -1.14 -12.55
N ALA A 287 16.56 -0.87 -11.56
CA ALA A 287 16.24 0.03 -10.46
C ALA A 287 16.21 1.50 -10.91
N ASP A 288 17.10 1.90 -11.83
CA ASP A 288 17.05 3.23 -12.47
C ASP A 288 15.78 3.40 -13.30
N ALA A 289 15.36 2.34 -14.02
CA ALA A 289 14.07 2.34 -14.72
C ALA A 289 12.90 2.52 -13.75
N SER A 290 12.96 1.88 -12.57
CA SER A 290 11.95 2.02 -11.52
C SER A 290 11.91 3.45 -10.97
N ARG A 291 13.08 4.07 -10.74
CA ARG A 291 13.17 5.48 -10.34
C ARG A 291 12.56 6.41 -11.37
N GLN A 292 12.90 6.23 -12.65
CA GLN A 292 12.34 7.06 -13.73
C GLN A 292 10.82 6.92 -13.81
N ALA A 293 10.29 5.68 -13.75
CA ALA A 293 8.85 5.45 -13.77
C ALA A 293 8.12 6.08 -12.57
N ALA A 294 8.76 6.10 -11.38
CA ALA A 294 8.22 6.80 -10.21
C ALA A 294 8.19 8.32 -10.42
N ILE A 295 9.26 8.90 -10.98
CA ILE A 295 9.31 10.34 -11.32
C ILE A 295 8.22 10.69 -12.33
N ASP A 296 8.06 9.89 -13.37
CA ASP A 296 7.05 10.12 -14.41
C ASP A 296 5.63 10.08 -13.84
N MET A 297 5.35 9.10 -12.95
CA MET A 297 4.08 9.03 -12.22
C MET A 297 3.84 10.23 -11.31
N ILE A 298 4.86 10.70 -10.57
CA ILE A 298 4.76 11.89 -9.71
C ILE A 298 4.41 13.11 -10.57
N ASN A 299 5.11 13.30 -11.69
CA ASN A 299 4.89 14.42 -12.60
C ASN A 299 3.50 14.38 -13.23
N ASP A 300 3.01 13.21 -13.64
CA ASP A 300 1.68 13.04 -14.22
C ASP A 300 0.58 13.41 -13.20
N ILE A 301 0.65 12.89 -11.98
CA ILE A 301 -0.34 13.16 -10.93
C ILE A 301 -0.31 14.64 -10.51
N ASN A 302 0.87 15.21 -10.26
CA ASN A 302 0.98 16.62 -9.92
C ASN A 302 0.53 17.52 -11.07
N GLY A 303 0.85 17.14 -12.32
CA GLY A 303 0.38 17.84 -13.51
C GLY A 303 -1.14 17.86 -13.61
N ALA A 304 -1.82 16.77 -13.27
CA ALA A 304 -3.28 16.73 -13.21
C ALA A 304 -3.85 17.56 -12.05
N LEU A 305 -3.25 17.48 -10.85
CA LEU A 305 -3.69 18.24 -9.68
C LEU A 305 -3.56 19.75 -9.87
N ASN A 306 -2.50 20.22 -10.55
CA ASN A 306 -2.26 21.64 -10.81
C ASN A 306 -3.19 22.24 -11.88
N LYS A 307 -3.89 21.42 -12.66
CA LYS A 307 -4.86 21.88 -13.68
C LYS A 307 -6.29 22.03 -13.13
N ARG A 308 -6.52 21.65 -11.88
CA ARG A 308 -7.84 21.64 -11.22
C ARG A 308 -8.40 23.05 -10.99
#